data_AF-A0A352AKS8-F1
#
_entry.id   AF-A0A352AKS8-F1
#
_cell.length_a   1.000
_cell.length_b   1.000
_cell.length_c   1.000
_cell.angle_alpha   90.00
_cell.angle_beta   90.00
_cell.angle_gamma   90.00
#
_symmetry.space_group_name_H-M   'P 1'
#
loop_
_entity.id
_entity.type
_entity.pdbx_description
1 polymer ?
#
loop_
_entity_poly.entity_id
_entity_poly.type
_entity_poly.pdbx_seq_one_letter_code
_entity_poly.pdbx_strand_id
1 'polypeptide(L)'
;MINTILLAAVQSTVPPTPSWTPTVGLVMVICNLIAIVIGYYAIQNPGVGPDLPVGKPAVFKRFGLAELLATASFGHILGAGAILGLTNAGVI
;
A
#
# COMPACT_ATOMS: atom_id res chain seq x y z
N MET A 1 9.80 -32.72 23.94
CA MET A 1 9.58 -31.42 24.61
C MET A 1 10.36 -30.28 23.97
N ILE A 2 11.61 -30.47 23.52
CA ILE A 2 12.37 -29.44 22.78
C ILE A 2 11.73 -29.09 21.42
N ASN A 3 11.26 -30.10 20.66
CA ASN A 3 10.61 -29.87 19.36
C ASN A 3 9.34 -29.01 19.42
N THR A 4 8.52 -29.17 20.47
CA THR A 4 7.29 -28.40 20.69
C THR A 4 7.56 -26.95 21.05
N ILE A 5 8.67 -26.68 21.77
CA ILE A 5 9.09 -25.32 22.13
C ILE A 5 9.66 -24.59 20.90
N LEU A 6 10.43 -25.28 20.06
CA LEU A 6 10.91 -24.73 18.78
C LEU A 6 9.76 -24.40 17.82
N LEU A 7 8.75 -25.26 17.73
CA LEU A 7 7.56 -24.98 16.91
C LEU A 7 6.76 -23.78 17.43
N ALA A 8 6.60 -23.65 18.74
CA ALA A 8 5.92 -22.51 19.36
C ALA A 8 6.68 -21.18 19.18
N ALA A 9 8.02 -21.21 19.30
CA ALA A 9 8.88 -20.05 19.05
C ALA A 9 8.83 -19.59 17.59
N VAL A 10 8.73 -20.53 16.64
CA VAL A 10 8.54 -20.20 15.22
C VAL A 10 7.15 -19.59 14.99
N GLN A 11 6.09 -20.10 15.62
CA GLN A 11 4.74 -19.52 15.45
C GLN A 11 4.63 -18.08 15.93
N SER A 12 5.35 -17.69 17.00
CA SER A 12 5.39 -16.28 17.44
C SER A 12 6.06 -15.33 16.42
N THR A 13 6.78 -15.87 15.44
CA THR A 13 7.44 -15.09 14.37
C THR A 13 6.69 -15.12 13.04
N VAL A 14 5.62 -15.92 12.92
CA VAL A 14 4.80 -15.98 11.71
C VAL A 14 3.67 -14.96 11.86
N PRO A 15 3.69 -13.85 11.08
CA PRO A 15 2.58 -12.92 11.09
C PRO A 15 1.31 -13.65 10.66
N PRO A 16 0.15 -13.38 11.29
CA PRO A 16 -1.12 -13.88 10.77
C PRO A 16 -1.27 -13.36 9.33
N THR A 17 -1.33 -14.28 8.36
CA THR A 17 -1.58 -13.91 6.96
C THR A 17 -3.08 -13.71 6.82
N PRO A 18 -3.56 -12.47 6.66
CA PRO A 18 -4.99 -12.24 6.47
C PRO A 18 -5.41 -12.92 5.16
N SER A 19 -6.50 -13.67 5.21
CA SER A 19 -7.15 -14.14 3.98
C SER A 19 -7.64 -12.92 3.19
N TRP A 20 -7.68 -13.05 1.86
CA TRP A 20 -8.18 -11.96 1.04
C TRP A 20 -9.67 -11.74 1.34
N THR A 21 -9.99 -10.61 1.96
CA THR A 21 -11.36 -10.20 2.27
C THR A 21 -11.65 -8.83 1.63
N PRO A 22 -12.93 -8.49 1.38
CA PRO A 22 -13.30 -7.17 0.88
C PRO A 22 -12.82 -6.02 1.78
N THR A 23 -12.72 -6.26 3.08
CA THR A 23 -12.19 -5.30 4.07
C THR A 23 -10.72 -4.98 3.82
N VAL A 24 -9.90 -6.01 3.56
CA VAL A 24 -8.48 -5.84 3.21
C VAL A 24 -8.34 -5.02 1.92
N GLY A 25 -9.18 -5.30 0.92
CA GLY A 25 -9.24 -4.51 -0.31
C GLY A 25 -9.62 -3.04 -0.07
N LEU A 26 -10.58 -2.76 0.82
CA LEU A 26 -10.97 -1.40 1.16
C LEU A 26 -9.83 -0.63 1.85
N VAL A 27 -9.14 -1.25 2.80
CA VAL A 27 -7.96 -0.66 3.46
C VAL A 27 -6.87 -0.34 2.44
N MET A 28 -6.66 -1.22 1.47
CA MET A 28 -5.69 -1.04 0.39
C MET A 28 -6.02 0.16 -0.51
N VAL A 29 -7.29 0.34 -0.85
CA VAL A 29 -7.77 1.48 -1.67
C VAL A 29 -7.59 2.79 -0.89
N ILE A 30 -7.93 2.81 0.39
CA ILE A 30 -7.74 3.99 1.26
C ILE A 30 -6.26 4.35 1.36
N CYS A 31 -5.38 3.37 1.58
CA CYS A 31 -3.93 3.58 1.62
C CYS A 31 -3.38 4.11 0.28
N ASN A 32 -3.87 3.61 -0.85
CA ASN A 32 -3.53 4.16 -2.17
C ASN A 32 -4.01 5.59 -2.34
N LEU A 33 -5.22 5.94 -1.87
CA LEU A 33 -5.74 7.31 -1.94
C LEU A 33 -4.87 8.28 -1.13
N ILE A 34 -4.47 7.89 0.08
CA ILE A 34 -3.57 8.65 0.95
C ILE A 34 -2.20 8.82 0.27
N ALA A 35 -1.65 7.76 -0.31
CA ALA A 35 -0.40 7.80 -1.03
C ALA A 35 -0.43 8.73 -2.25
N ILE A 36 -1.54 8.78 -2.98
CA ILE A 36 -1.74 9.72 -4.09
C ILE A 36 -1.74 11.17 -3.59
N VAL A 37 -2.42 11.46 -2.46
CA VAL A 37 -2.42 12.79 -1.86
C VAL A 37 -1.02 13.19 -1.41
N ILE A 38 -0.31 12.28 -0.73
CA ILE A 38 1.08 12.52 -0.30
C ILE A 38 1.98 12.75 -1.52
N GLY A 39 1.86 11.94 -2.57
CA GLY A 39 2.61 12.13 -3.80
C GLY A 39 2.32 13.48 -4.44
N TYR A 40 1.05 13.89 -4.51
CA TYR A 40 0.66 15.18 -5.06
C TYR A 40 1.31 16.36 -4.33
N TYR A 41 1.47 16.29 -3.00
CA TYR A 41 2.15 17.33 -2.22
C TYR A 41 3.67 17.18 -2.15
N ALA A 42 4.21 15.96 -2.24
CA ALA A 42 5.62 15.67 -2.07
C ALA A 42 6.44 15.76 -3.37
N ILE A 43 5.79 15.63 -4.53
CA ILE A 43 6.49 15.67 -5.82
C ILE A 43 6.88 17.12 -6.15
N GLN A 44 8.18 17.41 -6.02
CA GLN A 44 8.77 18.72 -6.28
C GLN A 44 8.94 19.03 -7.78
N ASN A 45 9.08 17.99 -8.62
CA ASN A 45 9.18 18.11 -10.08
C ASN A 45 8.09 17.28 -10.77
N PRO A 46 6.83 17.76 -10.77
CA PRO A 46 5.74 17.08 -11.46
C PRO A 46 5.96 17.08 -12.99
N GLY A 47 5.72 15.94 -13.63
CA GLY A 47 5.83 15.82 -15.09
C GLY A 47 7.22 15.55 -15.69
N VAL A 48 8.23 15.14 -14.90
CA VAL A 48 9.50 14.62 -15.46
C VAL A 48 9.31 13.15 -15.87
N GLY A 49 8.57 12.94 -16.97
CA GLY A 49 8.28 11.60 -17.50
C GLY A 49 7.20 11.63 -18.57
N PRO A 50 6.97 10.50 -19.28
CA PRO A 50 5.95 10.41 -20.32
C PRO A 50 4.58 10.83 -19.80
N ASP A 51 3.98 11.82 -20.47
CA ASP A 51 2.63 12.30 -20.22
C ASP A 51 1.62 11.15 -20.41
N LEU A 52 0.55 11.12 -19.60
CA LEU A 52 -0.48 10.10 -19.72
C LEU A 52 -1.11 10.12 -21.14
N PRO A 53 -1.13 9.00 -21.88
CA PRO A 53 -1.74 8.90 -23.21
C PRO A 53 -3.28 8.82 -23.19
N VAL A 54 -3.92 9.08 -22.05
CA VAL A 54 -5.39 9.01 -21.87
C VAL A 54 -5.92 10.34 -21.33
N GLY A 55 -7.08 10.76 -21.85
CA GLY A 55 -7.70 12.07 -21.59
C GLY A 55 -7.71 12.46 -20.11
N LYS A 56 -7.07 13.60 -19.80
CA LYS A 56 -6.77 14.04 -18.44
C LYS A 56 -8.03 14.62 -17.76
N PRO A 57 -8.47 14.14 -16.59
CA PRO A 57 -9.28 14.93 -15.67
C PRO A 57 -8.44 16.13 -15.20
N ALA A 58 -9.03 17.33 -15.15
CA ALA A 58 -8.34 18.60 -14.93
C ALA A 58 -7.48 18.70 -13.65
N VAL A 59 -7.67 17.77 -12.70
CA VAL A 59 -6.97 17.69 -11.41
C VAL A 59 -5.59 17.02 -11.50
N PHE A 60 -5.36 16.18 -12.51
CA PHE A 60 -4.10 15.43 -12.70
C PHE A 60 -3.24 15.99 -13.83
N LYS A 61 -3.40 17.27 -14.18
CA LYS A 61 -2.68 17.92 -15.30
C LYS A 61 -1.15 17.95 -15.14
N ARG A 62 -0.68 17.73 -13.91
CA ARG A 62 0.72 17.67 -13.49
C ARG A 62 1.20 16.24 -13.18
N PHE A 63 0.32 15.25 -13.23
CA PHE A 63 0.58 13.87 -12.83
C PHE A 63 0.91 13.03 -14.07
N GLY A 64 2.17 12.69 -14.25
CA GLY A 64 2.66 11.79 -15.29
C GLY A 64 2.48 10.31 -14.94
N LEU A 65 2.79 9.43 -15.89
CA LEU A 65 2.70 7.97 -15.69
C LEU A 65 3.64 7.50 -14.57
N ALA A 66 4.81 8.14 -14.50
CA ALA A 66 5.79 7.88 -13.46
C ALA A 66 5.25 8.21 -12.06
N GLU A 67 4.46 9.28 -11.93
CA GLU A 67 3.91 9.73 -10.64
C GLU A 67 2.74 8.84 -10.21
N LEU A 68 1.87 8.45 -11.14
CA LEU A 68 0.82 7.46 -10.87
C LEU A 68 1.43 6.12 -10.42
N LEU A 69 2.45 5.64 -11.14
CA LEU A 69 3.09 4.37 -10.82
C LEU A 69 3.86 4.44 -9.49
N ALA A 70 4.57 5.54 -9.23
CA ALA A 70 5.29 5.74 -7.99
C ALA A 70 4.34 5.82 -6.78
N THR A 71 3.25 6.60 -6.89
CA THR A 71 2.28 6.74 -5.81
C THR A 71 1.46 5.47 -5.59
N ALA A 72 1.10 4.73 -6.64
CA ALA A 72 0.47 3.43 -6.51
C ALA A 72 1.42 2.40 -5.87
N SER A 73 2.69 2.36 -6.27
CA SER A 73 3.69 1.44 -5.69
C SER A 73 3.94 1.76 -4.21
N PHE A 74 4.06 3.05 -3.87
CA PHE A 74 4.17 3.49 -2.48
C PHE A 74 2.91 3.18 -1.67
N GLY A 75 1.73 3.41 -2.24
CA GLY A 75 0.44 3.05 -1.65
C GLY A 75 0.30 1.55 -1.40
N HIS A 76 0.89 0.70 -2.24
CA HIS A 76 0.94 -0.73 -2.02
C HIS A 76 1.86 -1.14 -0.87
N ILE A 77 3.03 -0.50 -0.74
CA ILE A 77 3.94 -0.74 0.39
C ILE A 77 3.29 -0.30 1.71
N LEU A 78 2.68 0.90 1.72
CA LEU A 78 1.95 1.42 2.87
C LEU A 78 0.77 0.50 3.21
N GLY A 79 -0.01 0.11 2.20
CA GLY A 79 -1.14 -0.81 2.35
C GLY A 79 -0.73 -2.17 2.91
N ALA A 80 0.36 -2.78 2.42
CA ALA A 80 0.87 -4.04 2.97
C ALA A 80 1.25 -3.90 4.46
N GLY A 81 1.93 -2.80 4.83
CA GLY A 81 2.24 -2.51 6.22
C GLY A 81 1.00 -2.29 7.10
N ALA A 82 0.02 -1.55 6.59
CA ALA A 82 -1.23 -1.29 7.29
C ALA A 82 -2.06 -2.57 7.47
N ILE A 83 -2.15 -3.41 6.43
CA ILE A 83 -2.87 -4.68 6.48
C ILE A 83 -2.23 -5.62 7.51
N LEU A 84 -0.91 -5.82 7.43
CA LEU A 84 -0.18 -6.69 8.37
C LEU A 84 -0.25 -6.17 9.80
N GLY A 85 -0.17 -4.84 10.00
CA GLY A 85 -0.28 -4.20 11.31
C GLY A 85 -1.68 -4.32 11.90
N LEU A 86 -2.71 -4.07 11.10
CA LEU A 86 -4.11 -4.13 11.54
C LEU A 86 -4.57 -5.58 11.78
N THR A 87 -4.00 -6.53 11.04
CA THR A 87 -4.16 -7.98 11.29
C THR A 87 -3.48 -8.40 12.60
N ASN A 88 -2.26 -7.92 12.88
CA ASN A 88 -1.60 -8.17 14.17
C ASN A 88 -2.35 -7.52 15.35
N ALA A 89 -3.01 -6.39 15.12
CA ALA A 89 -3.86 -5.73 16.12
C ALA A 89 -5.22 -6.44 16.33
N GLY A 90 -5.56 -7.44 15.50
CA GLY A 90 -6.82 -8.19 15.58
C GLY A 90 -8.06 -7.39 15.17
N VAL A 91 -7.88 -6.29 14.43
CA VAL A 91 -8.96 -5.40 13.98
C VAL A 91 -9.50 -5.83 12.60
N ILE A 92 -8.67 -6.46 11.77
CA ILE A 92 -9.05 -7.12 10.50
C ILE A 92 -8.42 -8.50 10.41
#